data_AF-A0A0F8XYU4-F1
#
_entry.id   AF-A0A0F8XYU4-F1
#
_cell.length_a   1.000
_cell.length_b   1.000
_cell.length_c   1.000
_cell.angle_alpha   90.00
_cell.angle_beta   90.00
_cell.angle_gamma   90.00
#
_symmetry.space_group_name_H-M   'P 1'
#
loop_
_entity.id
_entity.type
_entity.pdbx_description
1 polymer ?
#
loop_
_entity_poly.entity_id
_entity_poly.type
_entity_poly.pdbx_seq_one_letter_code
_entity_poly.pdbx_strand_id
1 'polypeptide(L)'
;DNVITWLKLTQDTLDSAKQSNLKLNKIELTLLQSYVLSAIGSNDAQPALKSHIRAFSDYLASYKPRGSVGLRGLPNGTQWYQSKLNYFSGEVHSPLEWVTLLNEKIKVSEHVVFDSKLSTSHQTSFVVKYLSDEKLIEGLDWQSAYLDLPAMASNMNMSDKDNTLMLAMMESDIGIHYHAWTLPQAKVNLMKRLEISQEEAQYLVEDILLYPGQSFSFIQQLM
;
A
#
# COMPACT_ATOMS: atom_id res chain seq x y z
N ASP A 1 -24.63 -4.90 -17.41
CA ASP A 1 -25.16 -3.77 -16.61
C ASP A 1 -24.34 -3.47 -15.36
N ASN A 2 -24.08 -4.43 -14.46
CA ASN A 2 -23.32 -4.19 -13.22
C ASN A 2 -21.95 -3.49 -13.39
N VAL A 3 -21.17 -3.84 -14.43
CA VAL A 3 -19.86 -3.19 -14.68
C VAL A 3 -20.01 -1.74 -15.12
N ILE A 4 -21.02 -1.43 -15.94
CA ILE A 4 -21.29 -0.05 -16.38
C ILE A 4 -21.73 0.79 -15.18
N THR A 5 -22.60 0.24 -14.33
CA THR A 5 -23.00 0.87 -13.06
C THR A 5 -21.79 1.12 -12.17
N TRP A 6 -20.88 0.14 -12.04
CA TRP A 6 -19.64 0.31 -11.27
C TRP A 6 -18.74 1.40 -11.83
N LEU A 7 -18.52 1.46 -13.15
CA LEU A 7 -17.72 2.52 -13.78
C LEU A 7 -18.29 3.91 -13.49
N LYS A 8 -19.61 4.06 -13.59
CA LYS A 8 -20.29 5.31 -13.30
C LYS A 8 -20.18 5.69 -11.83
N LEU A 9 -20.42 4.74 -10.92
CA LEU A 9 -20.27 4.94 -9.48
C LEU A 9 -18.84 5.36 -9.13
N THR A 10 -17.83 4.73 -9.70
CA THR A 10 -16.42 5.08 -9.47
C THR A 10 -16.13 6.50 -9.96
N GLN A 11 -16.61 6.87 -11.15
CA GLN A 11 -16.46 8.24 -11.65
C GLN A 11 -17.12 9.28 -10.72
N ASP A 12 -18.36 9.03 -10.31
CA ASP A 12 -19.11 9.93 -9.42
C ASP A 12 -18.40 10.06 -8.05
N THR A 13 -17.88 8.95 -7.53
CA THR A 13 -17.08 8.92 -6.29
C THR A 13 -15.81 9.77 -6.43
N LEU A 14 -15.11 9.66 -7.56
CA LEU A 14 -13.91 10.44 -7.84
C LEU A 14 -14.21 11.94 -7.98
N ASP A 15 -15.35 12.31 -8.54
CA ASP A 15 -15.79 13.70 -8.62
C ASP A 15 -16.19 14.27 -7.25
N SER A 16 -16.90 13.51 -6.42
CA SER A 16 -17.16 13.90 -5.03
C SER A 16 -15.86 14.03 -4.22
N ALA A 17 -14.92 13.10 -4.38
CA ALA A 17 -13.63 13.15 -3.71
C ALA A 17 -12.82 14.40 -4.09
N LYS A 18 -12.89 14.87 -5.34
CA LYS A 18 -12.28 16.16 -5.75
C LYS A 18 -12.83 17.33 -4.96
N GLN A 19 -14.14 17.37 -4.71
CA GLN A 19 -14.80 18.44 -3.95
C GLN A 19 -14.34 18.45 -2.48
N SER A 20 -14.10 17.27 -1.92
CA SER A 20 -13.58 17.10 -0.55
C SER A 20 -12.04 17.11 -0.45
N ASN A 21 -11.32 17.43 -1.53
CA ASN A 21 -9.85 17.39 -1.61
C ASN A 21 -9.22 16.01 -1.26
N LEU A 22 -9.96 14.92 -1.48
CA LEU A 22 -9.52 13.53 -1.32
C LEU A 22 -9.07 12.94 -2.67
N LYS A 23 -8.28 13.71 -3.42
CA LYS A 23 -7.89 13.34 -4.79
C LYS A 23 -6.90 12.18 -4.79
N LEU A 24 -6.94 11.33 -5.81
CA LEU A 24 -5.92 10.30 -6.04
C LEU A 24 -4.53 10.93 -6.14
N ASN A 25 -3.49 10.25 -5.67
CA ASN A 25 -2.11 10.59 -5.99
C ASN A 25 -1.75 10.06 -7.39
N LYS A 26 -0.56 10.42 -7.87
CA LYS A 26 -0.09 10.02 -9.20
C LYS A 26 0.01 8.50 -9.37
N ILE A 27 0.41 7.77 -8.33
CA ILE A 27 0.56 6.30 -8.35
C ILE A 27 -0.80 5.60 -8.38
N GLU A 28 -1.70 5.96 -7.45
CA GLU A 28 -3.07 5.46 -7.41
C GLU A 28 -3.77 5.67 -8.76
N LEU A 29 -3.61 6.85 -9.37
CA LEU A 29 -4.16 7.16 -10.68
C LEU A 29 -3.55 6.29 -11.78
N THR A 30 -2.22 6.14 -11.82
CA THR A 30 -1.53 5.32 -12.82
C THR A 30 -1.93 3.85 -12.71
N LEU A 31 -2.05 3.30 -11.50
CA LEU A 31 -2.51 1.92 -11.30
C LEU A 31 -3.95 1.73 -11.77
N LEU A 32 -4.85 2.65 -11.41
CA LEU A 32 -6.24 2.60 -11.86
C LEU A 32 -6.34 2.70 -13.39
N GLN A 33 -5.56 3.58 -14.02
CA GLN A 33 -5.47 3.66 -15.48
C GLN A 33 -5.00 2.34 -16.10
N SER A 34 -3.96 1.72 -15.56
CA SER A 34 -3.47 0.43 -16.03
C SER A 34 -4.55 -0.66 -15.96
N TYR A 35 -5.29 -0.76 -14.85
CA TYR A 35 -6.37 -1.74 -14.72
C TYR A 35 -7.49 -1.52 -15.74
N VAL A 36 -7.89 -0.27 -15.98
CA VAL A 36 -8.90 0.09 -16.97
C VAL A 36 -8.42 -0.26 -18.39
N LEU A 37 -7.18 0.08 -18.73
CA LEU A 37 -6.60 -0.21 -20.05
C LEU A 37 -6.48 -1.71 -20.31
N SER A 38 -6.03 -2.49 -19.32
CA SER A 38 -5.98 -3.95 -19.41
C SER A 38 -7.37 -4.56 -19.67
N ALA A 39 -8.43 -4.00 -19.09
CA ALA A 39 -9.80 -4.45 -19.33
C ALA A 39 -10.26 -4.17 -20.78
N ILE A 40 -9.85 -3.05 -21.40
CA ILE A 40 -10.16 -2.72 -22.80
C ILE A 40 -9.55 -3.74 -23.76
N GLY A 41 -8.33 -4.19 -23.46
CA GLY A 41 -7.58 -5.17 -24.27
C GLY A 41 -8.15 -6.59 -24.24
N SER A 42 -9.08 -6.90 -23.32
CA SER A 42 -9.72 -8.20 -23.27
C SER A 42 -10.66 -8.43 -24.47
N ASN A 43 -10.53 -9.60 -25.12
CA ASN A 43 -11.33 -9.94 -26.30
C ASN A 43 -12.80 -10.25 -25.96
N ASP A 44 -13.10 -10.52 -24.68
CA ASP A 44 -14.40 -11.00 -24.24
C ASP A 44 -15.43 -9.89 -23.92
N ALA A 45 -15.01 -8.62 -23.90
CA ALA A 45 -15.91 -7.51 -23.59
C ALA A 45 -16.75 -7.10 -24.81
N GLN A 46 -18.08 -7.04 -24.62
CA GLN A 46 -19.03 -6.55 -25.62
C GLN A 46 -18.70 -5.11 -26.09
N PRO A 47 -18.99 -4.74 -27.35
CA PRO A 47 -18.66 -3.40 -27.87
C PRO A 47 -19.20 -2.24 -27.03
N ALA A 48 -20.43 -2.36 -26.51
CA ALA A 48 -21.04 -1.35 -25.65
C ALA A 48 -20.25 -1.15 -24.34
N LEU A 49 -19.79 -2.24 -23.72
CA LEU A 49 -18.96 -2.19 -22.52
C LEU A 49 -17.61 -1.54 -22.83
N LYS A 50 -16.95 -1.90 -23.94
CA LYS A 50 -15.70 -1.27 -24.38
C LYS A 50 -15.82 0.24 -24.55
N SER A 51 -16.97 0.72 -25.04
CA SER A 51 -17.24 2.16 -25.14
C SER A 51 -17.27 2.86 -23.78
N HIS A 52 -17.91 2.24 -22.77
CA HIS A 52 -17.98 2.81 -21.42
C HIS A 52 -16.61 2.78 -20.72
N ILE A 53 -15.83 1.71 -20.90
CA ILE A 53 -14.47 1.62 -20.36
C ILE A 53 -13.57 2.69 -21.00
N ARG A 54 -13.69 2.94 -22.31
CA ARG A 54 -12.95 4.03 -22.99
C ARG A 54 -13.34 5.40 -22.46
N ALA A 55 -14.63 5.69 -22.32
CA ALA A 55 -15.08 6.97 -21.75
C ALA A 55 -14.53 7.18 -20.32
N PHE A 56 -14.51 6.13 -19.50
CA PHE A 56 -13.90 6.20 -18.17
C PHE A 56 -12.37 6.38 -18.23
N SER A 57 -11.70 5.72 -19.18
CA SER A 57 -10.27 5.93 -19.45
C SER A 57 -9.96 7.39 -19.80
N ASP A 58 -10.77 8.01 -20.67
CA ASP A 58 -10.62 9.42 -21.05
C ASP A 58 -10.83 10.35 -19.85
N TYR A 59 -11.82 10.03 -19.00
CA TYR A 59 -12.01 10.73 -17.73
C TYR A 59 -10.77 10.66 -16.85
N LEU A 60 -10.19 9.47 -16.65
CA LEU A 60 -8.98 9.29 -15.84
C LEU A 60 -7.76 10.01 -16.43
N ALA A 61 -7.63 10.08 -17.76
CA ALA A 61 -6.56 10.82 -18.42
C ALA A 61 -6.62 12.33 -18.12
N SER A 62 -7.84 12.87 -17.94
CA SER A 62 -8.06 14.27 -17.55
C SER A 62 -7.99 14.54 -16.04
N TYR A 63 -7.91 13.48 -15.22
CA TYR A 63 -7.93 13.59 -13.76
C TYR A 63 -6.64 14.24 -13.25
N LYS A 64 -6.77 15.29 -12.42
CA LYS A 64 -5.63 15.97 -11.79
C LYS A 64 -5.30 15.33 -10.43
N PRO A 65 -4.18 14.59 -10.30
CA PRO A 65 -3.81 13.99 -9.03
C PRO A 65 -3.32 15.03 -8.02
N ARG A 66 -3.30 14.65 -6.73
CA ARG A 66 -2.62 15.42 -5.68
C ARG A 66 -1.09 15.30 -5.82
N GLY A 67 -0.36 16.30 -5.32
CA GLY A 67 1.11 16.36 -5.42
C GLY A 67 1.83 15.43 -4.43
N SER A 68 1.33 15.31 -3.21
CA SER A 68 1.88 14.42 -2.18
C SER A 68 1.41 12.98 -2.39
N VAL A 69 2.33 12.01 -2.29
CA VAL A 69 1.97 10.59 -2.43
C VAL A 69 1.36 10.01 -1.14
N GLY A 70 1.96 10.30 0.01
CA GLY A 70 1.51 9.80 1.31
C GLY A 70 0.21 10.45 1.82
N LEU A 71 -0.30 9.89 2.91
CA LEU A 71 -1.58 10.28 3.52
C LEU A 71 -1.56 11.71 4.05
N ARG A 72 -0.42 12.21 4.55
CA ARG A 72 -0.30 13.57 5.12
C ARG A 72 -0.83 14.70 4.24
N GLY A 73 -0.85 14.55 2.91
CA GLY A 73 -1.41 15.57 2.04
C GLY A 73 -2.92 15.44 1.75
N LEU A 74 -3.60 14.50 2.40
CA LEU A 74 -5.06 14.42 2.42
C LEU A 74 -5.63 15.18 3.63
N PRO A 75 -6.86 15.70 3.54
CA PRO A 75 -7.61 16.17 4.72
C PRO A 75 -7.66 15.10 5.81
N ASN A 76 -7.28 15.47 7.03
CA ASN A 76 -7.14 14.57 8.19
C ASN A 76 -6.15 13.40 7.99
N GLY A 77 -5.29 13.45 6.97
CA GLY A 77 -4.43 12.34 6.60
C GLY A 77 -3.49 11.88 7.70
N THR A 78 -3.02 12.80 8.55
CA THR A 78 -2.20 12.46 9.73
C THR A 78 -2.98 11.63 10.74
N GLN A 79 -4.24 11.97 11.02
CA GLN A 79 -5.10 11.22 11.95
C GLN A 79 -5.47 9.85 11.38
N TRP A 80 -5.74 9.78 10.07
CA TRP A 80 -5.96 8.51 9.37
C TRP A 80 -4.72 7.62 9.42
N TYR A 81 -3.53 8.20 9.26
CA TYR A 81 -2.30 7.43 9.37
C TYR A 81 -2.05 6.93 10.80
N GLN A 82 -2.26 7.79 11.81
CA GLN A 82 -2.18 7.40 13.21
C GLN A 82 -3.13 6.24 13.54
N SER A 83 -4.38 6.28 13.08
CA SER A 83 -5.34 5.21 13.36
C SER A 83 -4.93 3.89 12.70
N LYS A 84 -4.34 3.94 11.50
CA LYS A 84 -3.78 2.77 10.82
C LYS A 84 -2.59 2.17 11.60
N LEU A 85 -1.66 3.01 12.06
CA LEU A 85 -0.55 2.54 12.91
C LEU A 85 -1.07 1.86 14.18
N ASN A 86 -2.04 2.47 14.87
CA ASN A 86 -2.61 1.88 16.08
C ASN A 86 -3.32 0.55 15.80
N TYR A 87 -4.07 0.49 14.70
CA TYR A 87 -4.81 -0.72 14.31
C TYR A 87 -3.86 -1.89 14.04
N PHE A 88 -2.81 -1.68 13.24
CA PHE A 88 -1.92 -2.77 12.85
C PHE A 88 -0.86 -3.08 13.91
N SER A 89 -0.37 -2.11 14.68
CA SER A 89 0.60 -2.40 15.75
C SER A 89 -0.05 -2.98 17.01
N GLY A 90 -1.32 -2.65 17.28
CA GLY A 90 -1.96 -2.89 18.57
C GLY A 90 -1.50 -1.94 19.68
N GLU A 91 -0.67 -0.94 19.37
CA GLU A 91 -0.07 0.00 20.32
C GLU A 91 -0.39 1.46 19.96
N VAL A 92 -0.29 2.36 20.93
CA VAL A 92 -0.57 3.79 20.73
C VAL A 92 0.71 4.60 20.86
N HIS A 93 1.43 4.67 19.74
CA HIS A 93 2.61 5.53 19.58
C HIS A 93 2.41 6.49 18.42
N SER A 94 2.83 7.74 18.61
CA SER A 94 2.91 8.72 17.54
C SER A 94 3.90 8.26 16.45
N PRO A 95 3.77 8.73 15.19
CA PRO A 95 4.71 8.38 14.14
C PRO A 95 6.16 8.71 14.52
N LEU A 96 6.41 9.76 15.30
CA LEU A 96 7.75 10.12 15.74
C LEU A 96 8.30 9.15 16.81
N GLU A 97 7.46 8.66 17.71
CA GLU A 97 7.86 7.62 18.66
C GLU A 97 8.20 6.32 17.92
N TRP A 98 7.40 5.94 16.92
CA TRP A 98 7.73 4.80 16.07
C TRP A 98 9.08 4.95 15.36
N VAL A 99 9.41 6.14 14.84
CA VAL A 99 10.73 6.39 14.24
C VAL A 99 11.85 6.10 15.23
N THR A 100 11.70 6.52 16.50
CA THR A 100 12.70 6.25 17.54
C THR A 100 12.85 4.75 17.77
N LEU A 101 11.74 4.04 17.99
CA LEU A 101 11.73 2.60 18.25
C LEU A 101 12.32 1.79 17.08
N LEU A 102 11.93 2.11 15.85
CA LEU A 102 12.44 1.44 14.65
C LEU A 102 13.93 1.70 14.45
N ASN A 103 14.39 2.93 14.66
CA ASN A 103 15.82 3.26 14.51
C ASN A 103 16.71 2.48 15.47
N GLU A 104 16.24 2.18 16.68
CA GLU A 104 16.98 1.37 17.65
C GLU A 104 17.18 -0.06 17.13
N LYS A 105 16.16 -0.66 16.52
CA LYS A 105 16.22 -2.02 15.95
C LYS A 105 17.02 -2.06 14.64
N ILE A 106 16.83 -1.06 13.78
CA ILE A 106 17.48 -0.98 12.46
C ILE A 106 19.00 -0.80 12.56
N LYS A 107 19.51 -0.10 13.58
CA LYS A 107 20.97 0.10 13.78
C LYS A 107 21.74 -1.20 13.96
N VAL A 108 21.07 -2.25 14.40
CA VAL A 108 21.66 -3.57 14.69
C VAL A 108 21.43 -4.57 13.55
N SER A 109 20.63 -4.20 12.55
CA SER A 109 20.26 -5.09 11.45
C SER A 109 21.29 -5.04 10.33
N GLU A 110 21.71 -6.22 9.87
CA GLU A 110 22.54 -6.35 8.66
C GLU A 110 21.71 -6.14 7.39
N HIS A 111 22.40 -5.79 6.29
CA HIS A 111 21.80 -5.81 4.96
C HIS A 111 21.48 -7.26 4.57
N VAL A 112 20.28 -7.49 4.02
CA VAL A 112 19.85 -8.83 3.64
C VAL A 112 19.46 -8.88 2.18
N VAL A 113 19.84 -9.94 1.49
CA VAL A 113 19.32 -10.25 0.16
C VAL A 113 17.89 -10.77 0.32
N PHE A 114 16.94 -10.00 -0.19
CA PHE A 114 15.55 -10.41 -0.29
C PHE A 114 15.30 -11.10 -1.63
N ASP A 115 14.97 -12.39 -1.59
CA ASP A 115 14.70 -13.24 -2.77
C ASP A 115 13.27 -13.79 -2.69
N SER A 116 12.28 -12.90 -2.64
CA SER A 116 10.87 -13.29 -2.74
C SER A 116 10.31 -12.91 -4.10
N LYS A 117 9.53 -13.81 -4.70
CA LYS A 117 8.78 -13.50 -5.92
C LYS A 117 7.65 -12.53 -5.59
N LEU A 118 7.87 -11.26 -5.89
CA LEU A 118 6.83 -10.25 -5.82
C LEU A 118 5.78 -10.48 -6.90
N SER A 119 4.54 -10.19 -6.55
CA SER A 119 3.40 -10.23 -7.47
C SER A 119 3.51 -9.12 -8.51
N THR A 120 2.86 -9.28 -9.66
CA THR A 120 2.68 -8.19 -10.63
C THR A 120 1.45 -7.32 -10.35
N SER A 121 0.57 -7.79 -9.46
CA SER A 121 -0.69 -7.14 -9.08
C SER A 121 -0.70 -6.71 -7.62
N HIS A 122 -1.32 -5.57 -7.35
CA HIS A 122 -1.61 -4.99 -6.02
C HIS A 122 -3.07 -5.19 -5.59
N GLN A 123 -3.80 -6.14 -6.16
CA GLN A 123 -5.19 -6.42 -5.71
C GLN A 123 -5.25 -6.97 -4.28
N THR A 124 -4.17 -7.63 -3.87
CA THR A 124 -3.96 -8.14 -2.52
C THR A 124 -2.62 -7.60 -2.06
N SER A 125 -2.57 -7.09 -0.84
CA SER A 125 -1.36 -6.48 -0.30
C SER A 125 -0.22 -7.46 -0.19
N PHE A 126 1.00 -6.93 -0.17
CA PHE A 126 2.20 -7.71 0.09
C PHE A 126 2.10 -8.44 1.43
N VAL A 127 1.69 -7.76 2.51
CA VAL A 127 1.62 -8.36 3.86
C VAL A 127 0.62 -9.52 3.91
N VAL A 128 -0.55 -9.40 3.28
CA VAL A 128 -1.53 -10.51 3.19
C VAL A 128 -0.92 -11.71 2.47
N LYS A 129 -0.23 -11.49 1.34
CA LYS A 129 0.43 -12.58 0.60
C LYS A 129 1.58 -13.19 1.39
N TYR A 130 2.34 -12.35 2.08
CA TYR A 130 3.50 -12.76 2.85
C TYR A 130 3.11 -13.68 4.02
N LEU A 131 1.95 -13.43 4.63
CA LEU A 131 1.37 -14.28 5.69
C LEU A 131 0.48 -15.41 5.16
N SER A 132 0.47 -15.68 3.84
CA SER A 132 -0.51 -16.62 3.26
C SER A 132 -0.29 -18.08 3.64
N ASP A 133 0.92 -18.45 4.05
CA ASP A 133 1.25 -19.79 4.55
C ASP A 133 0.93 -19.95 6.05
N GLU A 134 0.63 -18.86 6.76
CA GLU A 134 0.28 -18.88 8.17
C GLU A 134 -1.18 -19.28 8.40
N LYS A 135 -1.49 -19.66 9.65
CA LYS A 135 -2.88 -19.96 10.03
C LYS A 135 -3.74 -18.71 9.82
N LEU A 136 -4.74 -18.82 8.94
CA LEU A 136 -5.71 -17.76 8.69
C LEU A 136 -6.52 -17.45 9.95
N ILE A 137 -6.62 -16.17 10.29
CA ILE A 137 -7.45 -15.65 11.39
C ILE A 137 -8.37 -14.59 10.81
N GLU A 138 -9.68 -14.76 11.03
CA GLU A 138 -10.69 -13.82 10.54
C GLU A 138 -10.57 -12.46 11.26
N GLY A 139 -10.71 -11.39 10.49
CA GLY A 139 -10.69 -10.02 10.93
C GLY A 139 -11.77 -9.18 10.27
N LEU A 140 -11.79 -7.88 10.56
CA LEU A 140 -12.84 -6.96 10.09
C LEU A 140 -12.38 -6.04 8.94
N ASP A 141 -11.09 -6.00 8.64
CA ASP A 141 -10.54 -5.11 7.61
C ASP A 141 -10.62 -5.73 6.21
N TRP A 142 -11.56 -5.24 5.42
CA TRP A 142 -11.73 -5.67 4.03
C TRP A 142 -10.49 -5.39 3.15
N GLN A 143 -9.67 -4.38 3.47
CA GLN A 143 -8.42 -4.10 2.74
C GLN A 143 -7.34 -5.15 3.02
N SER A 144 -7.48 -5.85 4.14
CA SER A 144 -6.66 -6.98 4.55
C SER A 144 -7.35 -8.32 4.23
N ALA A 145 -8.27 -8.34 3.26
CA ALA A 145 -9.06 -9.51 2.88
C ALA A 145 -9.87 -10.14 4.04
N TYR A 146 -10.30 -9.33 5.00
CA TYR A 146 -10.96 -9.77 6.23
C TYR A 146 -10.09 -10.73 7.08
N LEU A 147 -8.78 -10.49 7.08
CA LEU A 147 -7.83 -11.20 7.92
C LEU A 147 -7.32 -10.30 9.06
N ASP A 148 -7.06 -10.91 10.22
CA ASP A 148 -6.39 -10.30 11.36
C ASP A 148 -4.87 -10.43 11.19
N LEU A 149 -4.28 -9.50 10.43
CA LEU A 149 -2.84 -9.52 10.13
C LEU A 149 -1.96 -9.47 11.39
N PRO A 150 -2.25 -8.65 12.42
CA PRO A 150 -1.46 -8.66 13.65
C PRO A 150 -1.48 -10.03 14.36
N ALA A 151 -2.66 -10.66 14.47
CA ALA A 151 -2.76 -11.98 15.08
C ALA A 151 -2.06 -13.07 14.23
N MET A 152 -2.13 -12.99 12.90
CA MET A 152 -1.42 -13.90 12.00
C MET A 152 0.10 -13.74 12.12
N ALA A 153 0.61 -12.50 12.04
CA ALA A 153 2.03 -12.19 12.20
C ALA A 153 2.59 -12.63 13.55
N SER A 154 1.80 -12.53 14.62
CA SER A 154 2.21 -12.96 15.96
C SER A 154 2.41 -14.47 16.09
N ASN A 155 1.88 -15.27 15.16
CA ASN A 155 2.08 -16.73 15.13
C ASN A 155 3.18 -17.16 14.16
N MET A 156 3.71 -16.25 13.34
CA MET A 156 4.76 -16.52 12.38
C MET A 156 6.10 -16.72 13.10
N ASN A 157 6.88 -17.71 12.66
CA ASN A 157 8.28 -17.84 13.07
C ASN A 157 9.15 -16.92 12.20
N MET A 158 9.48 -15.72 12.70
CA MET A 158 10.30 -14.76 11.95
C MET A 158 11.79 -15.13 11.95
N SER A 159 12.40 -15.10 10.78
CA SER A 159 13.86 -15.10 10.62
C SER A 159 14.44 -13.69 10.68
N ASP A 160 15.76 -13.57 10.82
CA ASP A 160 16.44 -12.26 10.76
C ASP A 160 16.20 -11.51 9.45
N LYS A 161 16.02 -12.24 8.34
CA LYS A 161 15.68 -11.62 7.05
C LYS A 161 14.28 -11.03 7.05
N ASP A 162 13.33 -11.74 7.66
CA ASP A 162 11.95 -11.28 7.81
C ASP A 162 11.90 -10.03 8.69
N ASN A 163 12.73 -10.00 9.74
CA ASN A 163 12.88 -8.85 10.61
C ASN A 163 13.37 -7.62 9.83
N THR A 164 14.48 -7.75 9.10
CA THR A 164 15.04 -6.64 8.32
C THR A 164 14.06 -6.15 7.24
N LEU A 165 13.35 -7.07 6.58
CA LEU A 165 12.31 -6.74 5.60
C LEU A 165 11.20 -5.89 6.22
N MET A 166 10.61 -6.34 7.32
CA MET A 166 9.49 -5.64 7.95
C MET A 166 9.91 -4.31 8.55
N LEU A 167 11.10 -4.22 9.14
CA LEU A 167 11.67 -2.94 9.61
C LEU A 167 11.90 -1.96 8.46
N ALA A 168 12.41 -2.42 7.31
CA ALA A 168 12.60 -1.57 6.14
C ALA A 168 11.26 -1.08 5.55
N MET A 169 10.25 -1.96 5.54
CA MET A 169 8.88 -1.60 5.13
C MET A 169 8.27 -0.55 6.07
N MET A 170 8.37 -0.72 7.40
CA MET A 170 7.87 0.24 8.38
C MET A 170 8.59 1.60 8.31
N GLU A 171 9.92 1.61 8.17
CA GLU A 171 10.71 2.85 7.99
C GLU A 171 10.24 3.62 6.75
N SER A 172 10.01 2.90 5.66
CA SER A 172 9.58 3.48 4.38
C SER A 172 8.12 3.96 4.44
N ASP A 173 7.26 3.24 5.16
CA ASP A 173 5.86 3.59 5.41
C ASP A 173 5.76 4.92 6.17
N ILE A 174 6.45 5.07 7.30
CA ILE A 174 6.51 6.36 8.03
C ILE A 174 7.13 7.44 7.15
N GLY A 175 8.21 7.11 6.45
CA GLY A 175 8.87 7.99 5.50
C GLY A 175 7.87 8.64 4.53
N ILE A 176 7.05 7.81 3.88
CA ILE A 176 6.04 8.25 2.91
C ILE A 176 4.89 8.99 3.58
N HIS A 177 4.25 8.38 4.58
CA HIS A 177 2.95 8.85 5.08
C HIS A 177 3.07 9.98 6.10
N TYR A 178 4.18 10.08 6.83
CA TYR A 178 4.41 11.11 7.84
C TYR A 178 5.50 12.12 7.44
N HIS A 179 6.67 11.65 7.00
CA HIS A 179 7.79 12.53 6.60
C HIS A 179 7.68 13.07 5.16
N ALA A 180 6.64 12.67 4.43
CA ALA A 180 6.39 13.09 3.05
C ALA A 180 7.57 12.80 2.11
N TRP A 181 8.23 11.65 2.29
CA TRP A 181 9.22 11.15 1.36
C TRP A 181 8.62 11.03 -0.04
N THR A 182 9.43 11.43 -1.01
CA THR A 182 9.16 11.20 -2.43
C THR A 182 9.36 9.73 -2.77
N LEU A 183 8.74 9.25 -3.86
CA LEU A 183 8.91 7.87 -4.32
C LEU A 183 10.38 7.48 -4.52
N PRO A 184 11.26 8.34 -5.11
CA PRO A 184 12.69 8.01 -5.20
C PRO A 184 13.34 7.81 -3.84
N GLN A 185 13.00 8.62 -2.83
CA GLN A 185 13.57 8.48 -1.49
C GLN A 185 13.16 7.15 -0.84
N ALA A 186 11.87 6.79 -0.92
CA ALA A 186 11.39 5.52 -0.39
C ALA A 186 12.02 4.31 -1.10
N LYS A 187 12.14 4.35 -2.43
CA LYS A 187 12.81 3.29 -3.18
C LYS A 187 14.28 3.14 -2.83
N VAL A 188 15.02 4.24 -2.74
CA VAL A 188 16.43 4.22 -2.34
C VAL A 188 16.58 3.62 -0.94
N ASN A 189 15.66 3.92 -0.02
CA ASN A 189 15.67 3.30 1.30
C ASN A 189 15.53 1.77 1.21
N LEU A 190 14.49 1.27 0.54
CA LEU A 190 14.27 -0.18 0.40
C LEU A 190 15.42 -0.89 -0.33
N MET A 191 15.91 -0.33 -1.44
CA MET A 191 17.05 -0.90 -2.18
C MET A 191 18.31 -0.97 -1.31
N LYS A 192 18.57 0.05 -0.50
CA LYS A 192 19.71 0.07 0.41
C LYS A 192 19.57 -0.99 1.50
N ARG A 193 18.37 -1.20 2.05
CA ARG A 193 18.15 -2.13 3.17
C ARG A 193 18.10 -3.60 2.73
N LEU A 194 17.53 -3.87 1.56
CA LEU A 194 17.11 -5.21 1.12
C LEU A 194 17.86 -5.76 -0.09
N GLU A 195 18.82 -5.00 -0.64
CA GLU A 195 19.60 -5.38 -1.83
C GLU A 195 18.73 -5.78 -3.05
N ILE A 196 17.53 -5.20 -3.14
CA ILE A 196 16.56 -5.47 -4.20
C ILE A 196 16.75 -4.57 -5.43
N SER A 197 16.20 -5.00 -6.55
CA SER A 197 16.13 -4.22 -7.78
C SER A 197 15.20 -3.00 -7.65
N GLN A 198 15.33 -2.07 -8.60
CA GLN A 198 14.46 -0.90 -8.68
C GLN A 198 12.98 -1.27 -8.91
N GLU A 199 12.71 -2.36 -9.62
CA GLU A 199 11.36 -2.83 -9.92
C GLU A 199 10.69 -3.40 -8.66
N GLU A 200 11.43 -4.20 -7.89
CA GLU A 200 10.96 -4.72 -6.61
C GLU A 200 10.73 -3.61 -5.59
N ALA A 201 11.64 -2.63 -5.51
CA ALA A 201 11.46 -1.46 -4.66
C ALA A 201 10.26 -0.62 -5.09
N GLN A 202 10.00 -0.50 -6.40
CA GLN A 202 8.80 0.17 -6.91
C GLN A 202 7.53 -0.57 -6.45
N TYR A 203 7.49 -1.89 -6.58
CA TYR A 203 6.35 -2.70 -6.12
C TYR A 203 6.08 -2.46 -4.63
N LEU A 204 7.09 -2.58 -3.77
CA LEU A 204 6.91 -2.41 -2.32
C LEU A 204 6.47 -0.99 -1.93
N VAL A 205 6.99 0.05 -2.60
CA VAL A 205 6.53 1.43 -2.38
C VAL A 205 5.07 1.63 -2.82
N GLU A 206 4.67 1.04 -3.94
CA GLU A 206 3.27 1.08 -4.39
C GLU A 206 2.36 0.36 -3.41
N ASP A 207 2.78 -0.80 -2.89
CA ASP A 207 2.04 -1.56 -1.89
C ASP A 207 1.85 -0.76 -0.59
N ILE A 208 2.90 -0.13 -0.07
CA ILE A 208 2.84 0.76 1.10
C ILE A 208 1.82 1.89 0.88
N LEU A 209 1.81 2.51 -0.30
CA LEU A 209 0.88 3.60 -0.61
C LEU A 209 -0.58 3.14 -0.60
N LEU A 210 -0.85 1.94 -1.09
CA LEU A 210 -2.19 1.36 -1.16
C LEU A 210 -2.65 0.78 0.18
N TYR A 211 -1.71 0.29 1.00
CA TYR A 211 -1.96 -0.45 2.23
C TYR A 211 -1.21 0.16 3.42
N PRO A 212 -1.45 1.44 3.75
CA PRO A 212 -0.68 2.17 4.75
C PRO A 212 -0.79 1.51 6.13
N GLY A 213 0.36 1.33 6.76
CA GLY A 213 0.50 0.78 8.10
C GLY A 213 0.43 -0.73 8.20
N GLN A 214 0.14 -1.49 7.13
CA GLN A 214 -0.01 -2.95 7.24
C GLN A 214 1.26 -3.65 7.73
N SER A 215 2.45 -3.13 7.40
CA SER A 215 3.72 -3.66 7.89
C SER A 215 3.83 -3.63 9.41
N PHE A 216 3.11 -2.72 10.10
CA PHE A 216 3.08 -2.65 11.57
C PHE A 216 2.42 -3.85 12.25
N SER A 217 1.79 -4.75 11.48
CA SER A 217 1.27 -6.03 11.99
C SER A 217 2.34 -6.89 12.68
N PHE A 218 3.62 -6.69 12.34
CA PHE A 218 4.74 -7.46 12.88
C PHE A 218 5.37 -6.87 14.15
N ILE A 219 4.85 -5.76 14.70
CA ILE A 219 5.48 -5.08 15.85
C ILE A 219 5.67 -6.01 17.06
N GLN A 220 4.68 -6.85 17.37
CA GLN A 220 4.75 -7.75 18.54
C GLN A 220 5.89 -8.79 18.45
N GLN A 221 6.37 -9.10 17.25
CA GLN A 221 7.49 -10.01 17.03
C GLN A 221 8.85 -9.28 17.02
N LEU A 222 8.84 -7.98 16.70
CA LEU A 222 10.05 -7.18 16.50
C LEU A 222 10.48 -6.38 17.73
N MET A 223 9.54 -6.10 18.64
CA MET A 223 9.77 -5.27 19.83
C MET A 223 10.09 -6.08 21.07
#